data_AF-Q9GR30-F1
#
_entry.id   AF-Q9GR30-F1
#
_cell.length_a   1.000
_cell.length_b   1.000
_cell.length_c   1.000
_cell.angle_alpha   90.00
_cell.angle_beta   90.00
_cell.angle_gamma   90.00
#
_symmetry.space_group_name_H-M   'P 1'
#
loop_
_entity.id
_entity.type
_entity.pdbx_description
1 polymer ?
#
loop_
_entity_poly.entity_id
_entity_poly.type
_entity_poly.pdbx_seq_one_letter_code
_entity_poly.pdbx_strand_id
1 'polypeptide(L)'
;MGAIGRSLYVLYSFFLVYFIAVAYAFNIILMFRNNELAGYISNITQLSMIVPFLWVVINKECLKVQQSIENFYWHRIFIAGAVVCLNILLPIAMILMFFGGWINMLASILIHSLLILQLICFANVLLESESPIKYTFPKTTKLTNLQKVSIFIFFTIMEVYYIYLCTWTNSSSNNYNIIHFLPGTIYLCPIINIMSIPAVVVACYAHNSDKVHLSRLRPDGGLEHIEIRTWDPATGIWGVDEKPEEHEILEI
;
A
#
# COMPACT_ATOMS: atom_id res chain seq x y z
N MET A 1 10.56 -10.30 -10.78
CA MET A 1 9.52 -9.66 -11.63
C MET A 1 10.19 -9.07 -12.86
N GLY A 2 9.71 -9.42 -14.07
CA GLY A 2 10.19 -8.78 -15.31
C GLY A 2 9.74 -7.32 -15.43
N ALA A 3 10.15 -6.63 -16.51
CA ALA A 3 9.82 -5.22 -16.76
C ALA A 3 8.30 -4.96 -16.70
N ILE A 4 7.50 -5.80 -17.36
CA ILE A 4 6.02 -5.72 -17.35
C ILE A 4 5.47 -5.83 -15.93
N GLY A 5 5.97 -6.78 -15.14
CA GLY A 5 5.52 -6.97 -13.76
C GLY A 5 5.80 -5.75 -12.88
N ARG A 6 6.90 -5.03 -13.12
CA ARG A 6 7.22 -3.79 -12.40
C ARG A 6 6.29 -2.64 -12.79
N SER A 7 6.05 -2.43 -14.08
CA SER A 7 5.12 -1.40 -14.54
C SER A 7 3.71 -1.66 -14.01
N LEU A 8 3.26 -2.91 -14.01
CA LEU A 8 1.99 -3.30 -13.40
C LEU A 8 1.97 -3.06 -11.89
N TYR A 9 3.06 -3.31 -11.17
CA TYR A 9 3.14 -3.05 -9.73
C TYR A 9 3.08 -1.54 -9.40
N VAL A 10 3.76 -0.70 -10.19
CA VAL A 10 3.68 0.76 -10.07
C VAL A 10 2.25 1.24 -10.33
N LEU A 11 1.63 0.77 -11.41
CA LEU A 11 0.26 1.12 -11.78
C LEU A 11 -0.74 0.68 -10.70
N TYR A 12 -0.59 -0.54 -10.20
CA TYR A 12 -1.35 -1.07 -9.07
C TYR A 12 -1.21 -0.17 -7.83
N SER A 13 0.02 0.17 -7.45
CA SER A 13 0.29 1.00 -6.27
C SER A 13 -0.31 2.41 -6.44
N PHE A 14 -0.23 2.97 -7.65
CA PHE A 14 -0.86 4.24 -7.98
C PHE A 14 -2.38 4.18 -7.78
N PHE A 15 -3.06 3.19 -8.35
CA PHE A 15 -4.52 3.05 -8.18
C PHE A 15 -4.91 2.80 -6.73
N LEU A 16 -4.13 2.00 -5.99
CA LEU A 16 -4.36 1.74 -4.57
C LEU A 16 -4.35 3.04 -3.75
N VAL A 17 -3.29 3.84 -3.90
CA VAL A 17 -3.16 5.15 -3.23
C VAL A 17 -4.28 6.09 -3.67
N TYR A 18 -4.59 6.14 -4.97
CA TYR A 18 -5.66 6.97 -5.51
C TYR A 18 -7.01 6.64 -4.88
N PHE A 19 -7.42 5.37 -4.84
CA PHE A 19 -8.70 4.98 -4.27
C PHE A 19 -8.79 5.27 -2.76
N ILE A 20 -7.71 5.04 -2.01
CA ILE A 20 -7.64 5.39 -0.58
C ILE A 20 -7.78 6.90 -0.40
N ALA A 21 -7.08 7.71 -1.20
CA ALA A 21 -7.15 9.17 -1.12
C ALA A 21 -8.57 9.69 -1.42
N VAL A 22 -9.24 9.12 -2.44
CA VAL A 22 -10.62 9.46 -2.77
C VAL A 22 -11.58 9.06 -1.64
N ALA A 23 -11.45 7.83 -1.10
CA ALA A 23 -12.28 7.38 0.03
C ALA A 23 -12.09 8.26 1.27
N TYR A 24 -10.85 8.67 1.55
CA TYR A 24 -10.55 9.59 2.64
C TYR A 24 -11.09 11.00 2.39
N ALA A 25 -10.99 11.52 1.17
CA ALA A 25 -11.59 12.82 0.82
C ALA A 25 -13.11 12.83 1.06
N PHE A 26 -13.81 11.76 0.65
CA PHE A 26 -15.23 11.61 0.97
C PHE A 26 -15.48 11.53 2.48
N ASN A 27 -14.65 10.82 3.24
CA ASN A 27 -14.75 10.75 4.70
C ASN A 27 -14.62 12.14 5.35
N ILE A 28 -13.67 12.97 4.89
CA ILE A 28 -13.47 14.33 5.41
C ILE A 28 -14.65 15.26 5.07
N ILE A 29 -15.14 15.24 3.82
CA ILE A 29 -16.32 16.02 3.42
C ILE A 29 -17.53 15.65 4.30
N LEU A 30 -17.73 14.36 4.54
CA LEU A 30 -18.79 13.85 5.39
C LEU A 30 -18.63 14.29 6.86
N MET A 31 -17.43 14.16 7.40
CA MET A 31 -17.11 14.51 8.79
C MET A 31 -17.37 15.98 9.09
N PHE A 32 -16.95 16.87 8.18
CA PHE A 32 -17.08 18.30 8.37
C PHE A 32 -18.35 18.88 7.74
N ARG A 33 -19.29 18.08 7.24
CA ARG A 33 -20.48 18.53 6.47
C ARG A 33 -21.20 19.76 7.03
N ASN A 34 -21.30 19.88 8.35
CA ASN A 34 -22.00 20.98 9.02
C ASN A 34 -21.15 22.26 9.18
N ASN A 35 -19.89 22.24 8.75
CA ASN A 35 -18.95 23.34 8.83
C ASN A 35 -18.74 23.91 7.42
N GLU A 36 -18.94 25.21 7.23
CA GLU A 36 -18.67 25.89 5.96
C GLU A 36 -17.21 25.71 5.50
N LEU A 37 -16.31 25.44 6.45
CA LEU A 37 -14.89 25.16 6.19
C LEU A 37 -14.60 23.74 5.70
N ALA A 38 -15.60 22.84 5.61
CA ALA A 38 -15.38 21.43 5.23
C ALA A 38 -14.64 21.27 3.91
N GLY A 39 -15.09 21.99 2.88
CA GLY A 39 -14.47 21.97 1.56
C GLY A 39 -13.03 22.50 1.60
N TYR A 40 -12.78 23.58 2.34
CA TYR A 40 -11.44 24.13 2.53
C TYR A 40 -10.52 23.17 3.29
N ILE A 41 -10.99 22.56 4.38
CA ILE A 41 -10.23 21.57 5.15
C ILE A 41 -9.92 20.35 4.28
N SER A 42 -10.89 19.84 3.52
CA SER A 42 -10.68 18.74 2.57
C SER A 42 -9.59 19.08 1.57
N ASN A 43 -9.66 20.27 0.94
CA ASN A 43 -8.68 20.70 -0.04
C ASN A 43 -7.28 20.90 0.57
N ILE A 44 -7.18 21.52 1.76
CA ILE A 44 -5.91 21.69 2.48
C ILE A 44 -5.30 20.34 2.83
N THR A 45 -6.14 19.39 3.25
CA THR A 45 -5.70 18.03 3.60
C THR A 45 -5.24 17.25 2.36
N GLN A 46 -5.84 17.49 1.19
CA GLN A 46 -5.35 16.93 -0.07
C GLN A 46 -4.03 17.58 -0.51
N LEU A 47 -3.87 18.88 -0.33
CA LEU A 47 -2.61 19.57 -0.61
C LEU A 47 -1.48 19.13 0.33
N SER A 48 -1.78 18.85 1.60
CA SER A 48 -0.78 18.36 2.56
C SER A 48 -0.20 17.00 2.15
N MET A 49 -0.95 16.17 1.43
CA MET A 49 -0.48 14.90 0.89
C MET A 49 0.58 15.05 -0.21
N ILE A 50 0.55 16.16 -0.95
CA ILE A 50 1.52 16.43 -2.03
C ILE A 50 2.90 16.70 -1.44
N VAL A 51 2.99 17.29 -0.24
CA VAL A 51 4.27 17.71 0.36
C VAL A 51 5.22 16.52 0.63
N PRO A 52 4.81 15.44 1.33
CA PRO A 52 5.67 14.26 1.51
C PRO A 52 6.07 13.60 0.19
N PHE A 53 5.16 13.54 -0.78
CA PHE A 53 5.45 13.00 -2.10
C PHE A 53 6.53 13.82 -2.82
N LEU A 54 6.36 15.14 -2.88
CA LEU A 54 7.35 16.05 -3.46
C LEU A 54 8.68 16.01 -2.71
N TRP A 55 8.67 15.86 -1.39
CA TRP A 55 9.88 15.72 -0.60
C TRP A 55 10.72 14.51 -1.05
N VAL A 56 10.08 13.35 -1.26
CA VAL A 56 10.75 12.15 -1.76
C VAL A 56 11.26 12.37 -3.20
N VAL A 57 10.47 13.01 -4.06
CA VAL A 57 10.86 13.28 -5.46
C VAL A 57 12.01 14.30 -5.56
N ILE A 58 12.03 15.33 -4.73
CA ILE A 58 13.10 16.34 -4.69
C ILE A 58 14.40 15.71 -4.18
N ASN A 59 14.32 14.90 -3.13
CA ASN A 59 15.48 14.21 -2.56
C ASN A 59 15.85 12.92 -3.31
N LYS A 60 15.35 12.72 -4.54
CA LYS A 60 15.51 11.46 -5.28
C LYS A 60 16.95 11.03 -5.45
N GLU A 61 17.90 11.94 -5.63
CA GLU A 61 19.31 11.58 -5.87
C GLU A 61 19.93 11.00 -4.59
N CYS A 62 19.70 11.66 -3.46
CA CYS A 62 20.11 11.18 -2.15
C CYS A 62 19.44 9.83 -1.82
N LEU A 63 18.13 9.72 -2.09
CA LEU A 63 17.37 8.50 -1.80
C LEU A 63 17.67 7.34 -2.77
N LYS A 64 17.98 7.61 -4.05
CA LYS A 64 18.41 6.59 -5.02
C LYS A 64 19.69 5.91 -4.57
N VAL A 65 20.64 6.68 -4.04
CA VAL A 65 21.87 6.14 -3.45
C VAL A 65 21.59 5.29 -2.20
N GLN A 66 20.52 5.60 -1.46
CA GLN A 66 20.09 4.88 -0.26
C GLN A 66 19.14 3.69 -0.52
N GLN A 67 18.93 3.26 -1.77
CA GLN A 67 18.09 2.08 -2.04
C GLN A 67 18.79 0.78 -1.64
N SER A 68 18.76 0.50 -0.33
CA SER A 68 19.20 -0.75 0.27
C SER A 68 18.17 -1.86 0.10
N ILE A 69 18.63 -3.10 0.25
CA ILE A 69 17.77 -4.28 0.34
C ILE A 69 16.77 -4.10 1.49
N GLU A 70 17.20 -3.59 2.63
CA GLU A 70 16.32 -3.33 3.78
C GLU A 70 15.17 -2.39 3.41
N ASN A 71 15.47 -1.28 2.73
CA ASN A 71 14.44 -0.36 2.25
C ASN A 71 13.48 -1.06 1.29
N PHE A 72 13.97 -1.92 0.39
CA PHE A 72 13.12 -2.69 -0.51
C PHE A 72 12.09 -3.58 0.24
N TYR A 73 12.50 -4.22 1.35
CA TYR A 73 11.61 -5.03 2.20
C TYR A 73 10.65 -4.15 3.01
N TRP A 74 11.19 -3.14 3.72
CA TRP A 74 10.42 -2.29 4.63
C TRP A 74 9.27 -1.57 3.93
N HIS A 75 9.48 -1.00 2.75
CA HIS A 75 8.41 -0.30 2.03
C HIS A 75 7.23 -1.23 1.68
N ARG A 76 7.50 -2.48 1.31
CA ARG A 76 6.45 -3.47 0.99
C ARG A 76 5.66 -3.88 2.23
N ILE A 77 6.36 -4.05 3.35
CA ILE A 77 5.74 -4.34 4.65
C ILE A 77 4.89 -3.15 5.12
N PHE A 78 5.39 -1.92 5.00
CA PHE A 78 4.65 -0.72 5.37
C PHE A 78 3.41 -0.50 4.49
N ILE A 79 3.50 -0.72 3.17
CA ILE A 79 2.33 -0.67 2.28
C ILE A 79 1.27 -1.66 2.76
N ALA A 80 1.64 -2.92 3.01
CA ALA A 80 0.71 -3.95 3.47
C ALA A 80 0.09 -3.61 4.83
N GLY A 81 0.92 -3.25 5.81
CA GLY A 81 0.45 -2.89 7.15
C GLY A 81 -0.51 -1.70 7.11
N ALA A 82 -0.17 -0.65 6.36
CA ALA A 82 -1.02 0.52 6.24
C ALA A 82 -2.35 0.21 5.53
N VAL A 83 -2.38 -0.59 4.46
CA VAL A 83 -3.67 -0.96 3.83
C VAL A 83 -4.53 -1.84 4.72
N VAL A 84 -3.94 -2.77 5.48
CA VAL A 84 -4.70 -3.59 6.45
C VAL A 84 -5.32 -2.70 7.52
N CYS A 85 -4.55 -1.77 8.09
CA CYS A 85 -5.07 -0.80 9.06
C CYS A 85 -6.17 0.08 8.46
N LEU A 86 -5.99 0.56 7.23
CA LEU A 86 -7.00 1.38 6.54
C LEU A 86 -8.29 0.61 6.26
N ASN A 87 -8.22 -0.67 5.89
CA ASN A 87 -9.41 -1.50 5.73
C ASN A 87 -10.22 -1.60 7.03
N ILE A 88 -9.56 -1.60 8.18
CA ILE A 88 -10.27 -1.61 9.47
C ILE A 88 -10.76 -0.20 9.85
N LEU A 89 -9.92 0.82 9.68
CA LEU A 89 -10.20 2.18 10.14
C LEU A 89 -11.26 2.90 9.32
N LEU A 90 -11.29 2.73 7.99
CA LEU A 90 -12.30 3.37 7.13
C LEU A 90 -13.74 3.05 7.56
N PRO A 91 -14.15 1.78 7.75
CA PRO A 91 -15.50 1.48 8.19
C PRO A 91 -15.76 1.86 9.65
N ILE A 92 -14.75 1.76 10.53
CA ILE A 92 -14.88 2.26 11.90
C ILE A 92 -15.16 3.78 11.87
N ALA A 93 -14.43 4.56 11.07
CA ALA A 93 -14.66 5.99 10.92
C ALA A 93 -16.05 6.30 10.35
N MET A 94 -16.57 5.49 9.42
CA MET A 94 -17.94 5.63 8.92
C MET A 94 -18.99 5.46 10.02
N ILE A 95 -18.78 4.53 10.96
CA ILE A 95 -19.68 4.33 12.11
C ILE A 95 -19.50 5.44 13.15
N LEU A 96 -18.26 5.77 13.48
CA LEU A 96 -17.92 6.79 14.48
C LEU A 96 -18.40 8.18 14.09
N MET A 97 -18.58 8.44 12.79
CA MET A 97 -19.18 9.67 12.30
C MET A 97 -20.56 9.95 12.92
N PHE A 98 -21.34 8.92 13.25
CA PHE A 98 -22.64 9.09 13.90
C PHE A 98 -22.53 9.49 15.37
N PHE A 99 -21.44 9.13 16.05
CA PHE A 99 -21.21 9.50 17.45
C PHE A 99 -20.64 10.92 17.59
N GLY A 100 -20.04 11.46 16.52
CA GLY A 100 -19.41 12.78 16.53
C GLY A 100 -18.26 12.91 17.54
N GLY A 101 -17.75 14.12 17.71
CA GLY A 101 -16.75 14.44 18.75
C GLY A 101 -15.31 14.04 18.43
N TRP A 102 -14.48 14.01 19.48
CA TRP A 102 -13.03 13.87 19.40
C TRP A 102 -12.55 12.52 18.85
N ILE A 103 -13.34 11.45 19.02
CA ILE A 103 -12.99 10.10 18.54
C ILE A 103 -12.96 10.08 17.00
N ASN A 104 -13.93 10.74 16.36
CA ASN A 104 -13.98 10.82 14.90
C ASN A 104 -12.79 11.62 14.34
N MET A 105 -12.42 12.72 15.02
CA MET A 105 -11.22 13.50 14.68
C MET A 105 -9.95 12.64 14.81
N LEU A 106 -9.82 11.84 15.88
CA LEU A 106 -8.69 10.94 16.07
C LEU A 106 -8.62 9.88 14.96
N ALA A 107 -9.74 9.25 14.61
CA ALA A 107 -9.80 8.29 13.50
C ALA A 107 -9.35 8.92 12.17
N SER A 108 -9.79 10.14 11.87
CA SER A 108 -9.35 10.89 10.69
C SER A 108 -7.85 11.16 10.67
N ILE A 109 -7.28 11.59 11.80
CA ILE A 109 -5.83 11.84 11.91
C ILE A 109 -5.06 10.55 11.63
N LEU A 110 -5.50 9.42 12.20
CA LEU A 110 -4.86 8.12 11.96
C LEU A 110 -4.94 7.69 10.49
N ILE A 111 -6.12 7.83 9.86
CA ILE A 111 -6.29 7.54 8.43
C ILE A 111 -5.37 8.44 7.58
N HIS A 112 -5.28 9.74 7.92
CA HIS A 112 -4.41 10.68 7.24
C HIS A 112 -2.93 10.30 7.34
N SER A 113 -2.46 9.95 8.54
CA SER A 113 -1.08 9.52 8.76
C SER A 113 -0.74 8.25 7.97
N LEU A 114 -1.64 7.27 7.93
CA LEU A 114 -1.47 6.06 7.12
C LEU A 114 -1.46 6.35 5.63
N LEU A 115 -2.28 7.29 5.16
CA LEU A 115 -2.29 7.73 3.76
C LEU A 115 -0.99 8.45 3.38
N ILE A 116 -0.44 9.30 4.25
CA ILE A 116 0.87 9.91 4.06
C ILE A 116 1.95 8.82 3.96
N LEU A 117 1.92 7.82 4.85
CA LEU A 117 2.85 6.70 4.80
C LEU A 117 2.76 5.95 3.46
N GLN A 118 1.54 5.70 2.96
CA GLN A 118 1.34 5.07 1.65
C GLN A 118 1.90 5.89 0.50
N LEU A 119 1.72 7.21 0.52
CA LEU A 119 2.27 8.11 -0.49
C LEU A 119 3.80 8.12 -0.50
N ILE A 120 4.42 8.13 0.68
CA ILE A 120 5.88 8.02 0.82
C ILE A 120 6.35 6.66 0.27
N CYS A 121 5.67 5.56 0.60
CA CYS A 121 6.03 4.25 0.10
C CYS A 121 5.86 4.15 -1.43
N PHE A 122 4.77 4.71 -1.98
CA PHE A 122 4.54 4.77 -3.41
C PHE A 122 5.61 5.58 -4.15
N ALA A 123 5.99 6.74 -3.60
CA ALA A 123 7.09 7.54 -4.15
C ALA A 123 8.40 6.75 -4.16
N ASN A 124 8.69 5.97 -3.12
CA ASN A 124 9.85 5.08 -3.09
C ASN A 124 9.76 3.95 -4.12
N VAL A 125 8.57 3.38 -4.35
CA VAL A 125 8.33 2.40 -5.43
C VAL A 125 8.59 3.02 -6.81
N LEU A 126 8.20 4.27 -7.03
CA LEU A 126 8.54 5.00 -8.27
C LEU A 126 10.05 5.18 -8.41
N LEU A 127 10.75 5.60 -7.35
CA LEU A 127 12.21 5.73 -7.38
C LEU A 127 12.90 4.39 -7.67
N GLU A 128 12.41 3.29 -7.08
CA GLU A 128 12.88 1.92 -7.33
C GLU A 128 12.67 1.54 -8.81
N SER A 129 11.55 1.95 -9.40
CA SER A 129 11.25 1.72 -10.82
C SER A 129 12.22 2.44 -11.77
N GLU A 130 12.82 3.55 -11.35
CA GLU A 130 13.83 4.29 -12.11
C GLU A 130 15.28 3.88 -11.83
N SER A 131 15.52 3.12 -10.76
CA SER A 131 16.89 2.75 -10.35
C SER A 131 17.56 1.79 -11.34
N PRO A 132 18.87 1.90 -11.62
CA PRO A 132 19.57 0.94 -12.48
C PRO A 132 19.67 -0.45 -11.86
N ILE A 133 19.64 -0.53 -10.52
CA ILE A 133 19.68 -1.79 -9.76
C ILE A 133 18.24 -2.15 -9.37
N LYS A 134 17.88 -3.40 -9.59
CA LYS A 134 16.54 -3.95 -9.34
C LYS A 134 16.64 -5.11 -8.37
N TYR A 135 15.76 -5.10 -7.38
CA TYR A 135 15.62 -6.20 -6.43
C TYR A 135 14.39 -7.03 -6.78
N THR A 136 14.49 -8.35 -6.69
CA THR A 136 13.36 -9.24 -6.88
C THR A 136 13.40 -10.41 -5.90
N PHE A 137 12.23 -10.86 -5.48
CA PHE A 137 12.12 -12.09 -4.70
C PHE A 137 12.39 -13.31 -5.60
N PRO A 138 13.09 -14.34 -5.09
CA PRO A 138 13.22 -15.63 -5.75
C PRO A 138 11.85 -16.22 -6.10
N LYS A 139 11.77 -16.97 -7.20
CA LYS A 139 10.55 -17.72 -7.58
C LYS A 139 10.25 -18.86 -6.60
N THR A 140 11.24 -19.28 -5.82
CA THR A 140 11.14 -20.33 -4.80
C THR A 140 10.44 -19.86 -3.53
N THR A 141 10.38 -18.54 -3.27
CA THR A 141 9.68 -17.98 -2.11
C THR A 141 8.18 -18.26 -2.22
N LYS A 142 7.62 -18.95 -1.22
CA LYS A 142 6.21 -19.37 -1.18
C LYS A 142 5.53 -18.84 0.06
N LEU A 143 4.21 -18.59 -0.04
CA LEU A 143 3.39 -18.33 1.14
C LEU A 143 3.17 -19.64 1.91
N THR A 144 3.25 -19.55 3.24
CA THR A 144 2.88 -20.67 4.12
C THR A 144 1.37 -20.91 4.04
N ASN A 145 0.92 -22.14 4.33
CA ASN A 145 -0.51 -22.45 4.32
C ASN A 145 -1.27 -21.59 5.35
N LEU A 146 -0.66 -21.30 6.51
CA LEU A 146 -1.22 -20.42 7.52
C LEU A 146 -1.43 -19.00 6.96
N GLN A 147 -0.43 -18.42 6.29
CA GLN A 147 -0.58 -17.08 5.68
C GLN A 147 -1.69 -17.06 4.64
N LYS A 148 -1.79 -18.08 3.77
CA LYS A 148 -2.86 -18.16 2.76
C LYS A 148 -4.24 -18.18 3.42
N VAL A 149 -4.43 -19.02 4.44
CA VAL A 149 -5.69 -19.13 5.16
C VAL A 149 -6.02 -17.84 5.91
N SER A 150 -5.05 -17.24 6.59
CA SER A 150 -5.24 -15.98 7.32
C SER A 150 -5.62 -14.83 6.38
N ILE A 151 -4.94 -14.69 5.24
CA ILE A 151 -5.28 -13.70 4.21
C ILE A 151 -6.72 -13.93 3.72
N PHE A 152 -7.04 -15.17 3.34
CA PHE A 152 -8.38 -15.51 2.85
C PHE A 152 -9.46 -15.16 3.87
N ILE A 153 -9.33 -15.65 5.11
CA ILE A 153 -10.31 -15.40 6.18
C ILE A 153 -10.45 -13.91 6.47
N PHE A 154 -9.34 -13.19 6.64
CA PHE A 154 -9.36 -11.76 6.95
C PHE A 154 -10.09 -10.96 5.87
N PHE A 155 -9.67 -11.11 4.61
CA PHE A 155 -10.25 -10.36 3.51
C PHE A 155 -11.70 -10.76 3.22
N THR A 156 -12.09 -12.03 3.40
CA THR A 156 -13.49 -12.45 3.29
C THR A 156 -14.36 -11.84 4.39
N ILE A 157 -13.91 -11.84 5.65
CA ILE A 157 -14.67 -11.22 6.75
C ILE A 157 -14.83 -9.72 6.48
N MET A 158 -13.76 -9.03 6.09
CA MET A 158 -13.80 -7.60 5.78
C MET A 158 -14.73 -7.31 4.60
N GLU A 159 -14.67 -8.12 3.54
CA GLU A 159 -15.53 -7.96 2.36
C GLU A 159 -17.02 -8.15 2.71
N VAL A 160 -17.36 -9.21 3.45
CA VAL A 160 -18.73 -9.45 3.92
C VAL A 160 -19.21 -8.30 4.79
N TYR A 161 -18.33 -7.79 5.67
CA TYR A 161 -18.65 -6.65 6.51
C TYR A 161 -18.89 -5.38 5.70
N TYR A 162 -18.10 -5.11 4.66
CA TYR A 162 -18.35 -3.98 3.76
C TYR A 162 -19.67 -4.11 3.02
N ILE A 163 -19.97 -5.28 2.45
CA ILE A 163 -21.25 -5.55 1.78
C ILE A 163 -22.41 -5.34 2.75
N TYR A 164 -22.29 -5.82 3.99
CA TYR A 164 -23.29 -5.57 5.03
C TYR A 164 -23.50 -4.07 5.26
N LEU A 165 -22.43 -3.30 5.44
CA LEU A 165 -22.53 -1.84 5.59
C LEU A 165 -23.21 -1.18 4.39
N CYS A 166 -22.89 -1.58 3.15
CA CYS A 166 -23.56 -1.10 1.94
C CYS A 166 -25.09 -1.32 1.99
N THR A 167 -25.51 -2.53 2.40
CA THR A 167 -26.93 -2.89 2.43
C THR A 167 -27.69 -2.23 3.58
N TRP A 168 -27.08 -2.14 4.77
CA TRP A 168 -27.68 -1.50 5.93
C TRP A 168 -28.03 -0.03 5.66
N THR A 169 -27.10 0.70 5.04
CA THR A 169 -27.28 2.13 4.76
C THR A 169 -28.33 2.40 3.68
N ASN A 170 -28.58 1.44 2.78
CA ASN A 170 -29.65 1.54 1.79
C ASN A 170 -31.04 1.33 2.40
N SER A 171 -31.16 0.59 3.51
CA SER A 171 -32.46 0.29 4.14
C SER A 171 -33.01 1.44 4.99
N SER A 172 -32.17 2.37 5.44
CA SER A 172 -32.66 3.52 6.22
C SER A 172 -33.31 4.55 5.30
N SER A 173 -34.60 4.36 5.01
CA SER A 173 -35.44 5.28 4.24
C SER A 173 -35.64 6.66 4.89
N ASN A 174 -35.11 6.88 6.11
CA ASN A 174 -35.50 8.03 6.92
C ASN A 174 -34.51 9.20 6.96
N ASN A 175 -33.55 9.30 6.03
CA ASN A 175 -32.75 10.52 5.86
C ASN A 175 -32.24 10.64 4.41
N TYR A 176 -33.03 11.29 3.56
CA TYR A 176 -32.75 11.66 2.16
C TYR A 176 -31.33 12.28 1.96
N ASN A 177 -30.74 12.84 3.02
CA ASN A 177 -29.43 13.52 2.99
C ASN A 177 -28.21 12.65 3.33
N ILE A 178 -28.36 11.43 3.86
CA ILE A 178 -27.22 10.50 4.07
C ILE A 178 -26.82 9.82 2.74
N ILE A 179 -27.80 9.65 1.85
CA ILE A 179 -27.68 8.90 0.59
C ILE A 179 -26.77 9.58 -0.45
N HIS A 180 -26.54 10.90 -0.39
CA HIS A 180 -25.74 11.55 -1.45
C HIS A 180 -24.22 11.45 -1.27
N PHE A 181 -23.71 11.30 -0.05
CA PHE A 181 -22.26 11.32 0.21
C PHE A 181 -21.70 10.01 0.77
N LEU A 182 -22.52 9.24 1.50
CA LEU A 182 -22.12 7.94 2.02
C LEU A 182 -21.82 6.87 0.95
N PRO A 183 -22.46 6.84 -0.25
CA PRO A 183 -22.25 5.75 -1.20
C PRO A 183 -20.82 5.69 -1.75
N GLY A 184 -20.17 6.85 -1.94
CA GLY A 184 -18.83 6.90 -2.52
C GLY A 184 -17.82 6.11 -1.70
N THR A 185 -17.67 6.45 -0.41
CA THR A 185 -16.78 5.73 0.50
C THR A 185 -17.18 4.26 0.65
N ILE A 186 -18.49 3.99 0.76
CA ILE A 186 -19.03 2.65 0.93
C ILE A 186 -18.68 1.74 -0.24
N TYR A 187 -18.78 2.20 -1.49
CA TYR A 187 -18.44 1.39 -2.66
C TYR A 187 -16.92 1.29 -2.91
N LEU A 188 -16.14 2.29 -2.47
CA LEU A 188 -14.69 2.25 -2.60
C LEU A 188 -14.03 1.29 -1.60
N CYS A 189 -14.61 1.09 -0.42
CA CYS A 189 -14.08 0.18 0.59
C CYS A 189 -13.89 -1.27 0.09
N PRO A 190 -14.90 -1.93 -0.53
CA PRO A 190 -14.74 -3.22 -1.22
C PRO A 190 -13.59 -3.25 -2.22
N ILE A 191 -13.48 -2.21 -3.06
CA ILE A 191 -12.42 -2.11 -4.08
C ILE A 191 -11.05 -2.03 -3.40
N ILE A 192 -10.90 -1.18 -2.38
CA ILE A 192 -9.66 -1.04 -1.60
C ILE A 192 -9.31 -2.37 -0.93
N ASN A 193 -10.29 -3.09 -0.37
CA ASN A 193 -10.10 -4.37 0.27
C ASN A 193 -9.53 -5.43 -0.69
N ILE A 194 -10.15 -5.58 -1.86
CA ILE A 194 -9.67 -6.48 -2.92
C ILE A 194 -8.27 -6.06 -3.39
N MET A 195 -8.07 -4.77 -3.61
CA MET A 195 -6.76 -4.24 -4.01
C MET A 195 -5.70 -4.33 -2.90
N SER A 196 -6.06 -4.59 -1.65
CA SER A 196 -5.09 -4.75 -0.57
C SER A 196 -4.49 -6.16 -0.53
N ILE A 197 -5.14 -7.15 -1.14
CA ILE A 197 -4.68 -8.55 -1.15
C ILE A 197 -3.27 -8.67 -1.77
N PRO A 198 -2.97 -8.11 -2.96
CA PRO A 198 -1.62 -8.22 -3.52
C PRO A 198 -0.53 -7.59 -2.64
N ALA A 199 -0.79 -6.45 -2.00
CA ALA A 199 0.15 -5.82 -1.08
C ALA A 199 0.50 -6.75 0.10
N VAL A 200 -0.51 -7.36 0.72
CA VAL A 200 -0.30 -8.30 1.83
C VAL A 200 0.46 -9.54 1.37
N VAL A 201 0.13 -10.08 0.19
CA VAL A 201 0.87 -11.21 -0.41
C VAL A 201 2.34 -10.84 -0.64
N VAL A 202 2.63 -9.65 -1.16
CA VAL A 202 4.00 -9.16 -1.38
C VAL A 202 4.74 -8.96 -0.05
N ALA A 203 4.09 -8.49 1.00
CA ALA A 203 4.69 -8.40 2.33
C ALA A 203 4.96 -9.79 2.93
N CYS A 204 4.09 -10.78 2.71
CA CYS A 204 4.38 -12.17 3.10
C CYS A 204 5.58 -12.74 2.34
N TYR A 205 5.74 -12.42 1.05
CA TYR A 205 6.96 -12.77 0.32
C TYR A 205 8.19 -12.09 0.93
N ALA A 206 8.12 -10.79 1.23
CA ALA A 206 9.20 -10.09 1.93
C ALA A 206 9.53 -10.74 3.28
N HIS A 207 8.53 -11.18 4.04
CA HIS A 207 8.77 -11.83 5.32
C HIS A 207 9.40 -13.23 5.18
N ASN A 208 8.99 -14.00 4.16
CA ASN A 208 9.43 -15.38 3.99
C ASN A 208 10.73 -15.53 3.19
N SER A 209 11.20 -14.45 2.54
CA SER A 209 12.36 -14.51 1.66
C SER A 209 13.64 -14.34 2.46
N ASP A 210 14.45 -15.38 2.52
CA ASP A 210 15.82 -15.38 3.00
C ASP A 210 16.82 -14.93 1.93
N LYS A 211 16.41 -14.93 0.66
CA LYS A 211 17.23 -14.49 -0.47
C LYS A 211 16.60 -13.33 -1.24
N VAL A 212 17.42 -12.54 -1.90
CA VAL A 212 16.99 -11.50 -2.85
C VAL A 212 17.92 -11.48 -4.06
N HIS A 213 17.33 -11.38 -5.24
CA HIS A 213 18.10 -11.31 -6.49
C HIS A 213 18.31 -9.84 -6.86
N LEU A 214 19.57 -9.45 -7.10
CA LEU A 214 19.92 -8.19 -7.73
C LEU A 214 20.05 -8.38 -9.23
N SER A 215 19.42 -7.48 -9.99
CA SER A 215 19.59 -7.40 -11.43
C SER A 215 19.87 -5.97 -11.86
N ARG A 216 20.70 -5.79 -12.89
CA ARG A 216 20.94 -4.49 -13.52
C ARG A 216 20.04 -4.36 -14.74
N LEU A 217 19.47 -3.19 -14.96
CA LEU A 217 18.84 -2.87 -16.24
C LEU A 217 19.93 -2.64 -17.30
N ARG A 218 19.91 -3.43 -18.37
CA ARG A 218 20.78 -3.21 -19.54
C ARG A 218 20.26 -2.05 -20.39
N PRO A 219 21.14 -1.38 -21.18
CA PRO A 219 20.73 -0.27 -22.06
C PRO A 219 19.67 -0.66 -23.11
N ASP A 220 19.62 -1.93 -23.50
CA ASP A 220 18.62 -2.50 -24.42
C ASP A 220 17.26 -2.81 -23.76
N GLY A 221 17.14 -2.59 -22.45
CA GLY A 221 15.94 -2.87 -21.65
C GLY A 221 15.90 -4.26 -21.00
N GLY A 222 16.88 -5.13 -21.29
CA GLY A 222 17.03 -6.44 -20.67
C GLY A 222 17.40 -6.35 -19.18
N LEU A 223 17.27 -7.47 -18.46
CA LEU A 223 17.77 -7.58 -17.09
C LEU A 223 18.99 -8.49 -17.06
N GLU A 224 20.12 -7.94 -16.64
CA GLU A 224 21.29 -8.73 -16.32
C GLU A 224 21.25 -9.12 -14.86
N HIS A 225 21.25 -10.41 -14.57
CA HIS A 225 21.40 -10.87 -13.20
C HIS A 225 22.80 -10.51 -12.68
N ILE A 226 22.88 -9.83 -11.52
CA ILE A 226 24.15 -9.40 -10.92
C ILE A 226 24.58 -10.41 -9.86
N GLU A 227 23.78 -10.58 -8.81
CA GLU A 227 24.10 -11.45 -7.68
C GLU A 227 22.85 -11.84 -6.90
N ILE A 228 23.00 -12.83 -6.03
CA ILE A 228 22.00 -13.21 -5.02
C ILE A 228 22.57 -12.83 -3.65
N ARG A 229 21.75 -12.15 -2.85
CA ARG A 229 22.07 -11.82 -1.45
C ARG A 229 21.23 -12.69 -0.53
N THR A 230 21.87 -13.25 0.49
CA THR A 230 21.20 -14.07 1.51
C THR A 230 21.23 -13.35 2.85
N TRP A 231 20.12 -13.41 3.57
CA TRP A 231 19.99 -12.90 4.92
C TRP A 231 20.69 -13.82 5.92
N ASP A 232 21.65 -13.30 6.66
CA ASP A 232 22.25 -14.02 7.78
C ASP A 232 21.52 -13.66 9.09
N PRO A 233 20.74 -14.57 9.69
CA PRO A 233 20.03 -14.30 10.93
C PRO A 233 20.95 -14.13 12.14
N ALA A 234 22.20 -14.61 12.09
CA ALA A 234 23.14 -14.47 13.19
C ALA A 234 23.75 -13.06 13.26
N THR A 235 24.04 -12.46 12.11
CA THR A 235 24.62 -11.10 12.04
C THR A 235 23.58 -10.01 11.78
N GLY A 236 22.42 -10.36 11.25
CA GLY A 236 21.39 -9.41 10.84
C GLY A 236 21.78 -8.59 9.62
N ILE A 237 22.62 -9.15 8.73
CA ILE A 237 23.15 -8.46 7.54
C ILE A 237 22.88 -9.30 6.29
N TRP A 238 22.68 -8.63 5.16
CA TRP A 238 22.59 -9.25 3.83
C TRP A 238 24.00 -9.54 3.25
N GLY A 239 24.40 -10.81 3.25
CA GLY A 239 25.64 -11.29 2.66
C GLY A 239 25.49 -11.73 1.20
N VAL A 240 26.60 -11.82 0.47
CA VAL A 240 26.61 -12.42 -0.88
C VAL A 240 26.36 -13.93 -0.75
N ASP A 241 25.47 -14.52 -1.54
CA ASP A 241 25.37 -15.98 -1.63
C ASP A 241 26.56 -16.51 -2.45
N GLU A 242 27.54 -17.10 -1.78
CA GLU A 242 28.73 -17.68 -2.43
C GLU A 242 28.45 -19.07 -3.04
N LYS A 243 27.23 -19.61 -2.89
CA LYS A 243 26.89 -20.93 -3.43
C LYS A 243 26.76 -20.89 -4.95
N PRO A 244 27.48 -21.73 -5.71
CA PRO A 244 27.54 -21.66 -7.16
C PRO A 244 26.24 -22.05 -7.89
N GLU A 245 25.29 -22.70 -7.20
CA GLU A 245 24.16 -23.41 -7.85
C GLU A 245 23.01 -22.50 -8.34
N GLU A 246 22.95 -21.22 -7.96
CA GLU A 246 21.83 -20.33 -8.34
C GLU A 246 22.20 -19.21 -9.33
N HIS A 247 23.43 -19.22 -9.88
CA HIS A 247 23.81 -18.36 -11.00
C HIS A 247 23.25 -18.90 -12.34
N GLU A 248 21.96 -19.25 -12.40
CA GLU A 248 21.29 -19.44 -13.67
C GLU A 248 21.23 -18.08 -14.37
N ILE A 249 22.01 -17.95 -15.44
CA ILE A 249 21.95 -16.82 -16.37
C ILE A 249 20.51 -16.78 -16.88
N LEU A 250 19.73 -15.82 -16.40
CA LEU A 250 18.41 -15.53 -16.96
C LEU A 250 18.61 -14.93 -18.35
N GLU A 251 18.75 -15.80 -19.35
CA GLU A 251 18.53 -15.43 -20.74
C GLU A 251 17.03 -15.16 -20.92
N ILE A 252 16.66 -13.88 -20.95
CA ILE A 252 15.43 -13.40 -21.59
C ILE A 252 15.81 -12.29 -22.54
#